data_AF-A0A381Y834-F1
#
_entry.id   AF-A0A381Y834-F1
#
_cell.length_a   1.000
_cell.length_b   1.000
_cell.length_c   1.000
_cell.angle_alpha   90.00
_cell.angle_beta   90.00
_cell.angle_gamma   90.00
#
_symmetry.space_group_name_H-M   'P 1'
#
loop_
_entity.id
_entity.type
_entity.pdbx_description
1 polymer ?
#
loop_
_entity_poly.entity_id
_entity_poly.type
_entity_poly.pdbx_seq_one_letter_code
_entity_poly.pdbx_strand_id
1 'polypeptide(L)'
;MYRGAMKSMFSELIRQDRLVIAEEFGVSAPKTKELKSKLKELGLENVLIVIEAVDANLFLAARNLSRVHVQEVQAIDPASVAGHDHVLMTVAAVKLLEERLQ
;
A
#
# COMPACT_ATOMS: atom_id res chain seq x y z
N MET A 1 -15.41 6.78 -15.86
CA MET A 1 -14.29 6.01 -16.44
C MET A 1 -13.21 5.69 -15.40
N TYR A 2 -12.60 6.69 -14.73
CA TYR A 2 -11.53 6.47 -13.74
C TYR A 2 -11.89 5.53 -12.57
N ARG A 3 -13.00 5.78 -11.85
CA ARG A 3 -13.43 4.93 -10.72
C ARG A 3 -13.68 3.47 -11.12
N GLY A 4 -14.26 3.26 -12.31
CA GLY A 4 -14.50 1.92 -12.85
C GLY A 4 -13.19 1.17 -13.12
N ALA A 5 -12.21 1.83 -13.74
CA ALA A 5 -10.89 1.26 -13.95
C ALA A 5 -10.21 0.89 -12.62
N MET A 6 -10.24 1.79 -11.62
CA MET A 6 -9.70 1.50 -10.29
C MET A 6 -10.38 0.29 -9.65
N LYS A 7 -11.72 0.21 -9.66
CA LYS A 7 -12.47 -0.97 -9.16
C LYS A 7 -12.00 -2.25 -9.84
N SER A 8 -11.92 -2.26 -11.17
CA SER A 8 -11.45 -3.42 -11.94
C SER A 8 -10.01 -3.81 -11.61
N MET A 9 -9.12 -2.85 -11.40
CA MET A 9 -7.73 -3.12 -11.00
C MET A 9 -7.64 -3.77 -9.62
N PHE A 10 -8.38 -3.27 -8.62
CA PHE A 10 -8.41 -3.91 -7.30
C PHE A 10 -9.04 -5.30 -7.33
N SER A 11 -10.10 -5.49 -8.12
CA SER A 11 -10.66 -6.83 -8.34
C SER A 11 -9.65 -7.79 -8.99
N GLU A 12 -8.80 -7.30 -9.89
CA GLU A 12 -7.72 -8.11 -10.49
C GLU A 12 -6.62 -8.42 -9.47
N LEU A 13 -6.21 -7.46 -8.64
CA LEU A 13 -5.22 -7.69 -7.58
C LEU A 13 -5.67 -8.78 -6.60
N ILE A 14 -6.95 -8.78 -6.22
CA ILE A 14 -7.53 -9.83 -5.38
C ILE A 14 -7.48 -11.18 -6.08
N ARG A 15 -7.83 -11.24 -7.38
CA ARG A 15 -7.83 -12.48 -8.16
C ARG A 15 -6.43 -13.09 -8.32
N GLN A 16 -5.40 -12.25 -8.29
CA GLN A 16 -4.00 -12.64 -8.42
C GLN A 16 -3.31 -12.83 -7.05
N ASP A 17 -4.03 -12.75 -5.94
CA ASP A 17 -3.48 -12.80 -4.58
C ASP A 17 -2.39 -11.73 -4.30
N ARG A 18 -2.47 -10.60 -5.01
CA ARG A 18 -1.50 -9.48 -4.93
C ARG A 18 -1.93 -8.39 -3.95
N LEU A 19 -3.15 -8.43 -3.45
CA LEU A 19 -3.66 -7.52 -2.42
C LEU A 19 -3.48 -8.15 -1.03
N VAL A 20 -2.72 -7.49 -0.18
CA VAL A 20 -2.48 -7.89 1.21
C VAL A 20 -3.17 -6.91 2.14
N ILE A 21 -3.97 -7.41 3.07
CA ILE A 21 -4.67 -6.58 4.06
C ILE A 21 -4.06 -6.83 5.43
N ALA A 22 -3.69 -5.74 6.12
CA ALA A 22 -3.22 -5.76 7.50
C ALA A 22 -4.18 -4.94 8.38
N GLU A 23 -4.37 -5.34 9.64
CA GLU A 23 -5.16 -4.54 10.59
C GLU A 23 -4.52 -3.16 10.78
N GLU A 24 -3.22 -3.15 11.07
CA GLU A 24 -2.39 -1.96 11.21
C GLU A 24 -1.02 -2.19 10.57
N PHE A 25 -0.42 -1.12 10.04
CA PHE A 25 0.91 -1.20 9.46
C PHE A 25 1.69 0.10 9.72
N GLY A 26 2.82 -0.04 10.42
CA GLY A 26 3.66 1.09 10.79
C GLY A 26 5.03 0.65 11.32
N VAL A 27 5.87 1.62 11.64
CA VAL A 27 7.21 1.40 12.23
C VAL A 27 7.36 2.22 13.50
N SER A 28 8.08 1.67 14.48
CA SER A 28 8.28 2.33 15.77
C SER A 28 9.22 3.55 15.68
N ALA A 29 10.13 3.53 14.72
CA ALA A 29 11.07 4.61 14.42
C ALA A 29 11.23 4.76 12.90
N PRO A 30 11.70 5.92 12.38
CA PRO A 30 11.95 6.14 10.96
C PRO A 30 13.20 5.38 10.48
N LYS A 31 13.21 4.06 10.60
CA LYS A 31 14.33 3.17 10.29
C LYS A 31 13.99 2.27 9.11
N THR A 32 14.66 2.48 7.99
CA THR A 32 14.52 1.66 6.77
C THR A 32 14.77 0.17 7.02
N LYS A 33 15.70 -0.18 7.93
CA LYS A 33 16.00 -1.58 8.27
C LYS A 33 14.80 -2.28 8.93
N GLU A 34 14.08 -1.57 9.80
CA GLU A 34 12.90 -2.11 10.49
C GLU A 34 11.78 -2.41 9.47
N LEU A 35 11.47 -1.44 8.60
CA LEU A 35 10.51 -1.63 7.52
C LEU A 35 10.90 -2.79 6.60
N LYS A 36 12.18 -2.84 6.18
CA LYS A 36 12.68 -3.93 5.32
C LYS A 36 12.54 -5.31 5.97
N SER A 37 12.75 -5.42 7.29
CA SER A 37 12.56 -6.69 8.01
C SER A 37 11.09 -7.11 8.00
N LYS A 38 10.18 -6.20 8.35
CA LYS A 38 8.73 -6.47 8.33
C LYS A 38 8.24 -6.89 6.95
N LEU A 39 8.67 -6.19 5.90
CA LEU A 39 8.30 -6.53 4.53
C LEU A 39 8.87 -7.90 4.10
N LYS A 40 10.09 -8.23 4.53
CA LYS A 40 10.69 -9.53 4.27
C LYS A 40 9.96 -10.68 4.97
N GLU A 41 9.49 -10.47 6.19
CA GLU A 41 8.67 -11.45 6.94
C GLU A 41 7.34 -11.73 6.21
N LEU A 42 6.80 -10.73 5.53
CA LEU A 42 5.60 -10.85 4.68
C LEU A 42 5.90 -11.35 3.26
N GLY A 43 7.18 -11.56 2.89
CA GLY A 43 7.57 -11.97 1.54
C GLY A 43 7.41 -10.88 0.47
N LEU A 44 7.33 -9.60 0.87
CA LEU A 44 7.05 -8.47 -0.01
C LEU A 44 8.35 -7.73 -0.37
N GLU A 45 8.73 -7.74 -1.65
CA GLU A 45 9.90 -7.01 -2.15
C GLU A 45 9.55 -5.74 -2.92
N ASN A 46 8.51 -5.80 -3.75
CA ASN A 46 8.01 -4.70 -4.55
C ASN A 46 6.54 -4.44 -4.16
N VAL A 47 6.32 -3.41 -3.35
CA VAL A 47 5.05 -3.19 -2.69
C VAL A 47 4.66 -1.73 -2.63
N LEU A 48 3.40 -1.45 -2.96
CA LEU A 48 2.73 -0.20 -2.64
C LEU A 48 2.02 -0.37 -1.30
N ILE A 49 2.39 0.43 -0.31
CA ILE A 49 1.74 0.48 1.00
C ILE A 49 0.74 1.63 0.97
N VAL A 50 -0.53 1.34 1.24
CA VAL A 50 -1.62 2.32 1.26
C VAL A 50 -2.16 2.43 2.68
N ILE A 51 -2.12 3.64 3.21
CA ILE A 51 -2.56 3.98 4.58
C ILE A 51 -3.63 5.06 4.54
N GLU A 52 -4.41 5.14 5.62
CA GLU A 52 -5.47 6.12 5.79
C GLU A 52 -4.95 7.56 5.95
N ALA A 53 -3.80 7.73 6.59
CA ALA A 53 -3.16 9.01 6.86
C ALA A 53 -1.64 8.85 6.92
N VAL A 54 -0.89 9.87 6.48
CA VAL A 54 0.59 9.86 6.50
C VAL A 54 1.11 9.66 7.92
N ASP A 55 1.77 8.52 8.12
CA ASP A 55 2.72 8.31 9.21
C ASP A 55 4.12 8.75 8.74
N ALA A 56 4.64 9.80 9.38
CA ALA A 56 5.96 10.36 9.06
C ALA A 56 7.09 9.33 9.23
N ASN A 57 6.99 8.43 10.21
CA ASN A 57 8.02 7.43 10.44
C ASN A 57 8.02 6.40 9.33
N LEU A 58 6.84 5.92 8.94
CA LEU A 58 6.68 4.97 7.84
C LEU A 58 7.13 5.58 6.51
N PHE A 59 6.74 6.82 6.23
CA PHE A 59 7.15 7.55 5.03
C PHE A 59 8.68 7.70 4.96
N LEU A 60 9.32 8.14 6.05
CA LEU A 60 10.77 8.29 6.11
C LEU A 60 11.51 6.95 6.00
N ALA A 61 10.96 5.88 6.60
CA ALA A 61 11.54 4.54 6.53
C ALA A 61 11.49 3.98 5.10
N ALA A 62 10.37 4.20 4.39
CA ALA A 62 10.15 3.71 3.03
C ALA A 62 10.93 4.48 1.97
N ARG A 63 11.16 5.79 2.15
CA ARG A 63 11.76 6.68 1.14
C ARG A 63 13.07 6.19 0.54
N ASN A 64 13.87 5.42 1.28
CA ASN A 64 15.17 4.90 0.81
C ASN A 64 15.08 3.51 0.13
N LEU A 65 13.89 2.90 0.06
CA LEU A 65 13.64 1.61 -0.58
C LEU A 65 13.08 1.83 -1.98
N SER A 66 13.86 1.50 -3.01
CA SER A 66 13.50 1.82 -4.41
C SER A 66 12.27 1.09 -4.95
N ARG A 67 11.83 0.02 -4.30
CA ARG A 67 10.68 -0.81 -4.70
C ARG A 67 9.50 -0.72 -3.71
N VAL A 68 9.56 0.20 -2.76
CA VAL A 68 8.56 0.32 -1.70
C VAL A 68 8.08 1.76 -1.64
N HIS A 69 6.82 1.98 -1.98
CA HIS A 69 6.20 3.28 -1.89
C HIS A 69 5.11 3.28 -0.82
N VAL A 70 4.95 4.42 -0.14
CA VAL A 70 3.88 4.65 0.84
C VAL A 70 3.02 5.79 0.31
N GLN A 71 1.72 5.56 0.21
CA GLN A 71 0.75 6.55 -0.25
C GLN A 71 -0.49 6.56 0.65
N GLU A 72 -1.14 7.71 0.73
CA GLU A 72 -2.48 7.79 1.32
C GLU A 72 -3.53 7.33 0.32
N VAL A 73 -4.68 6.88 0.83
CA VAL A 73 -5.84 6.53 0.00
C VAL A 73 -6.25 7.67 -0.94
N GLN A 74 -6.06 8.94 -0.57
CA GLN A 74 -6.41 10.07 -1.44
C GLN A 74 -5.44 10.24 -2.61
N ALA A 75 -4.17 9.90 -2.40
CA ALA A 75 -3.09 10.06 -3.38
C ALA A 75 -2.96 8.87 -4.34
N ILE A 76 -3.69 7.77 -4.11
CA ILE A 76 -3.58 6.57 -4.94
C ILE A 76 -4.02 6.82 -6.38
N ASP A 77 -3.22 6.28 -7.30
CA ASP A 77 -3.39 6.40 -8.74
C ASP A 77 -3.16 5.05 -9.45
N PRO A 78 -3.73 4.83 -10.66
CA PRO A 78 -3.59 3.58 -11.39
C PRO A 78 -2.13 3.19 -11.70
N ALA A 79 -1.26 4.17 -11.97
CA ALA A 79 0.12 3.87 -12.35
C ALA A 79 0.90 3.31 -11.15
N SER A 80 0.70 3.88 -9.97
CA SER A 80 1.26 3.36 -8.72
C SER A 80 0.77 1.95 -8.44
N VAL A 81 -0.53 1.67 -8.62
CA VAL A 81 -1.10 0.32 -8.43
C VAL A 81 -0.53 -0.69 -9.43
N ALA A 82 -0.39 -0.31 -10.70
CA ALA A 82 0.15 -1.17 -11.74
C ALA A 82 1.66 -1.40 -11.63
N GLY A 83 2.40 -0.43 -11.09
CA GLY A 83 3.87 -0.44 -11.00
C GLY A 83 4.46 -1.32 -9.89
N HIS A 84 3.64 -1.84 -8.99
CA HIS A 84 4.10 -2.68 -7.87
C HIS A 84 3.55 -4.10 -7.97
N ASP A 85 4.35 -5.07 -7.54
CA ASP A 85 3.96 -6.48 -7.59
C ASP A 85 2.89 -6.79 -6.53
N HIS A 86 2.93 -6.14 -5.37
CA HIS A 86 1.92 -6.28 -4.34
C HIS A 86 1.39 -4.93 -3.88
N VAL A 87 0.17 -4.91 -3.37
CA VAL A 87 -0.42 -3.76 -2.69
C VAL A 87 -0.77 -4.17 -1.27
N LEU A 88 -0.20 -3.50 -0.28
CA LEU A 88 -0.52 -3.68 1.12
C LEU A 88 -1.44 -2.55 1.57
N MET A 89 -2.58 -2.86 2.16
CA MET A 89 -3.53 -1.88 2.67
C MET A 89 -3.86 -2.12 4.14
N THR A 90 -4.00 -1.05 4.93
CA THR A 90 -4.62 -1.15 6.25
C THR A 90 -6.13 -1.35 6.12
N VAL A 91 -6.76 -1.98 7.10
CA VAL A 91 -8.23 -2.13 7.14
C VAL A 91 -8.92 -0.75 7.07
N ALA A 92 -8.35 0.26 7.74
CA ALA A 92 -8.82 1.64 7.67
C ALA A 92 -8.71 2.21 6.23
N ALA A 93 -7.60 1.97 5.54
CA ALA A 93 -7.41 2.40 4.16
C ALA A 93 -8.42 1.74 3.20
N VAL A 94 -8.74 0.46 3.38
CA VAL A 94 -9.73 -0.25 2.56
C VAL A 94 -11.11 0.41 2.68
N LYS A 95 -11.56 0.71 3.90
CA LYS A 95 -12.87 1.38 4.13
C LYS A 95 -12.95 2.74 3.44
N LEU A 96 -11.91 3.56 3.57
CA LEU A 96 -11.84 4.87 2.90
C LEU A 96 -11.82 4.73 1.37
N LEU A 97 -11.15 3.69 0.85
CA LEU A 97 -11.10 3.43 -0.59
C LEU A 97 -12.48 3.01 -1.11
N GLU A 98 -13.21 2.17 -0.39
CA GLU A 98 -14.58 1.77 -0.74
C GLU A 98 -15.51 2.97 -0.82
N GLU A 99 -15.49 3.87 0.18
CA GLU A 99 -16.27 5.11 0.17
C GLU A 99 -15.89 6.03 -1.01
N ARG A 100 -14.59 6.14 -1.31
CA ARG A 100 -14.10 6.96 -2.43
C ARG A 100 -14.52 6.39 -3.78
N LEU A 101 -14.54 5.07 -3.90
CA LEU A 101 -14.82 4.39 -5.16
C LEU A 101 -16.30 4.11 -5.38
N GLN A 102 -17.16 4.09 -4.35
CA GLN A 102 -18.62 3.97 -4.50
C GLN A 102 -19.13 4.76 -5.72
#